data_AF-A0A831YHR6-F1
#
_entry.id   AF-A0A831YHR6-F1
#
_cell.length_a   1.000
_cell.length_b   1.000
_cell.length_c   1.000
_cell.angle_alpha   90.00
_cell.angle_beta   90.00
_cell.angle_gamma   90.00
#
_symmetry.space_group_name_H-M   'P 1'
#
loop_
_entity.id
_entity.type
_entity.pdbx_description
1 polymer ?
#
loop_
_entity_poly.entity_id
_entity_poly.type
_entity_poly.pdbx_seq_one_letter_code
_entity_poly.pdbx_strand_id
1 'polypeptide(L)'
;MDGQPYMGTTQPWQVFAWVATRCGEFYIRVASVNLTREGVSVLVRLKANSWRQKWSKDEAIDLVASHLKRGEWTPLLTMWLGDGQAKRRKVLSSEYKLMIAAKEPWRLGKSIGARKALVATGREAFVKLREAAGIYGGLLDSLKAHKWIYIKLATDDVLRVAHKLKTEKRSIDILREAYRQNNGEITTVSHTEADKPGAVAVAGVVMHLELVSGRGGSLIAKHFTRDVGKALATADKLKAAGLRPNVVRSNANYVVYIAMSDLLKLAEGDEAVRRAVALYLADKVKNGTPRQREIAEKILKTSLFSTNVFQCLSASLRLVLLAPRAA
;
A
#
# COMPACT_ATOMS: atom_id res chain seq x y z
N MET A 1 22.03 -13.66 32.42
CA MET A 1 21.03 -12.56 32.41
C MET A 1 20.05 -12.85 33.53
N ASP A 2 20.09 -12.06 34.60
CA ASP A 2 19.66 -12.47 35.94
C ASP A 2 18.13 -12.32 36.18
N GLY A 3 17.32 -12.83 35.26
CA GLY A 3 15.86 -12.85 35.38
C GLY A 3 15.18 -11.47 35.41
N GLN A 4 15.91 -10.37 35.18
CA GLN A 4 15.31 -9.04 35.10
C GLN A 4 14.64 -8.82 33.73
N PRO A 5 13.43 -8.24 33.69
CA PRO A 5 12.77 -7.90 32.44
C PRO A 5 13.54 -6.87 31.65
N TYR A 6 13.53 -7.08 30.34
CA TYR A 6 14.13 -6.19 29.38
C TYR A 6 13.18 -5.95 28.20
N MET A 7 13.13 -4.71 27.70
CA MET A 7 12.37 -4.36 26.50
C MET A 7 13.17 -3.41 25.61
N GLY A 8 13.14 -3.67 24.30
CA GLY A 8 13.53 -2.70 23.29
C GLY A 8 12.32 -2.30 22.46
N THR A 9 12.06 -1.00 22.30
CA THR A 9 10.94 -0.52 21.48
C THR A 9 11.25 0.80 20.80
N THR A 10 10.61 1.03 19.66
CA THR A 10 10.54 2.33 18.98
C THR A 10 9.23 3.07 19.23
N GLN A 11 8.38 2.54 20.12
CA GLN A 11 7.02 3.01 20.34
C GLN A 11 6.91 3.65 21.72
N PRO A 12 6.79 4.98 21.83
CA PRO A 12 6.77 5.68 23.12
C PRO A 12 5.67 5.17 24.06
N TRP A 13 4.47 4.88 23.55
CA TRP A 13 3.37 4.36 24.37
C TRP A 13 3.69 3.02 25.05
N GLN A 14 4.55 2.17 24.43
CA GLN A 14 4.97 0.92 25.04
C GLN A 14 5.91 1.18 26.23
N VAL A 15 6.74 2.22 26.17
CA VAL A 15 7.57 2.65 27.31
C VAL A 15 6.68 2.99 28.50
N PHE A 16 5.67 3.84 28.29
CA PHE A 16 4.71 4.22 29.34
C PHE A 16 4.00 3.00 29.92
N ALA A 17 3.42 2.13 29.09
CA ALA A 17 2.70 0.94 29.54
C ALA A 17 3.62 -0.04 30.30
N TRP A 18 4.87 -0.17 29.87
CA TRP A 18 5.82 -1.10 30.48
C TRP A 18 6.33 -0.61 31.83
N VAL A 19 6.57 0.70 31.97
CA VAL A 19 6.98 1.31 33.25
C VAL A 19 5.80 1.33 34.23
N ALA A 20 4.59 1.65 33.78
CA ALA A 20 3.40 1.72 34.64
C ALA A 20 3.01 0.39 35.31
N THR A 21 3.49 -0.75 34.80
CA THR A 21 3.16 -2.09 35.33
C THR A 21 4.25 -2.68 36.22
N ARG A 22 5.29 -1.91 36.56
CA ARG A 22 6.42 -2.33 37.39
C ARG A 22 6.75 -1.24 38.41
N CYS A 23 7.27 -1.64 39.56
CA CYS A 23 7.71 -0.71 40.60
C CYS A 23 9.24 -0.75 40.78
N GLY A 24 9.78 0.30 41.40
CA GLY A 24 11.19 0.41 41.74
C GLY A 24 12.03 1.07 40.65
N GLU A 25 13.31 0.69 40.61
CA GLU A 25 14.32 1.36 39.79
C GLU A 25 14.33 0.82 38.34
N PHE A 26 14.39 1.75 37.39
CA PHE A 26 14.46 1.47 35.97
C PHE A 26 15.74 2.02 35.37
N TYR A 27 16.40 1.20 34.54
CA TYR A 27 17.40 1.69 33.61
C TYR A 27 16.74 1.91 32.24
N ILE A 28 16.77 3.15 31.77
CA ILE A 28 16.23 3.55 30.46
C ILE A 28 17.33 4.26 29.69
N ARG A 29 17.59 3.83 28.45
CA ARG A 29 18.49 4.55 27.55
C ARG A 29 17.96 4.61 26.13
N VAL A 30 18.33 5.67 25.43
CA VAL A 30 18.24 5.73 23.97
C VAL A 30 19.38 4.90 23.39
N ALA A 31 19.02 3.85 22.63
CA ALA A 31 19.98 2.95 22.02
C ALA A 31 20.36 3.37 20.59
N SER A 32 19.44 4.00 19.86
CA SER A 32 19.73 4.61 18.56
C SER A 32 18.65 5.61 18.17
N VAL A 33 19.03 6.56 17.30
CA VAL A 33 18.13 7.52 16.67
C VAL A 33 18.33 7.42 15.16
N ASN A 34 17.29 7.06 14.42
CA ASN A 34 17.32 6.90 12.97
C ASN A 34 16.48 7.99 12.31
N LEU A 35 17.08 8.73 11.37
CA LEU A 35 16.36 9.67 10.52
C LEU A 35 15.86 8.93 9.27
N THR A 36 14.54 8.84 9.13
CA THR A 36 13.89 8.21 7.97
C THR A 36 13.13 9.25 7.16
N ARG A 37 12.74 8.90 5.93
CA ARG A 37 11.86 9.75 5.10
C ARG A 37 10.50 10.00 5.75
N GLU A 38 10.08 9.14 6.68
CA GLU A 38 8.81 9.24 7.41
C GLU A 38 8.95 9.98 8.75
N GLY A 39 10.18 10.41 9.11
CA GLY A 39 10.49 11.09 10.36
C GLY A 39 11.54 10.35 11.20
N VAL A 40 11.65 10.75 12.47
CA VAL A 40 12.63 10.22 13.42
C VAL A 40 12.11 8.95 14.09
N SER A 41 12.93 7.90 14.12
CA SER A 41 12.65 6.66 14.84
C SER A 41 13.70 6.46 15.94
N VAL A 42 13.24 6.44 17.20
CA VAL A 42 14.10 6.34 18.38
C VAL A 42 13.95 4.96 19.00
N LEU A 43 15.02 4.18 19.07
CA LEU A 43 15.03 2.91 19.80
C LEU A 43 15.38 3.17 21.26
N VAL A 44 14.45 2.87 22.16
CA VAL A 44 14.66 2.92 23.61
C VAL A 44 14.83 1.51 24.14
N ARG A 45 15.82 1.32 25.03
CA ARG A 45 16.05 0.08 25.76
C ARG A 45 15.78 0.30 27.24
N LEU A 46 15.04 -0.63 27.84
CA LEU A 46 14.56 -0.56 29.21
C LEU A 46 14.92 -1.84 29.94
N LYS A 47 15.33 -1.70 31.20
CA LYS A 47 15.53 -2.79 32.15
C LYS A 47 14.93 -2.38 33.49
N ALA A 48 14.20 -3.30 34.14
CA ALA A 48 13.65 -3.08 35.47
C ALA A 48 14.63 -3.71 36.48
N ASN A 49 15.38 -2.88 37.18
CA ASN A 49 16.45 -3.34 38.07
C ASN A 49 15.88 -3.98 39.34
N SER A 50 14.78 -3.41 39.85
CA SER A 50 14.12 -3.88 41.08
C SER A 50 13.08 -5.00 40.86
N TRP A 51 12.91 -5.50 39.64
CA TRP A 51 11.88 -6.50 39.34
C TRP A 51 12.48 -7.79 38.79
N ARG A 52 11.91 -8.93 39.21
CA ARG A 52 12.29 -10.26 38.71
C ARG A 52 11.11 -10.92 38.02
N GLN A 53 11.37 -11.43 36.82
CA GLN A 53 10.39 -12.13 36.02
C GLN A 53 10.04 -13.49 36.66
N LYS A 54 8.77 -13.63 37.04
CA LYS A 54 8.25 -14.85 37.67
C LYS A 54 7.90 -15.94 36.66
N TRP A 55 7.30 -15.55 35.53
CA TRP A 55 6.81 -16.48 34.52
C TRP A 55 7.69 -16.47 33.28
N SER A 56 7.95 -17.65 32.75
CA SER A 56 8.46 -17.83 31.39
C SER A 56 7.46 -17.30 30.35
N LYS A 57 7.96 -17.09 29.12
CA LYS A 57 7.10 -16.66 28.02
C LYS A 57 6.01 -17.69 27.70
N ASP A 58 6.34 -18.97 27.83
CA ASP A 58 5.44 -20.07 27.52
C ASP A 58 4.31 -20.17 28.56
N GLU A 59 4.62 -20.05 29.85
CA GLU A 59 3.60 -19.96 30.91
C GLU A 59 2.67 -18.74 30.72
N ALA A 60 3.23 -17.58 30.33
CA ALA A 60 2.42 -16.40 30.04
C ALA A 60 1.45 -16.64 28.86
N ILE A 61 1.88 -17.37 27.83
CA ILE A 61 1.02 -17.75 26.70
C ILE A 61 -0.09 -18.71 27.15
N ASP A 62 0.22 -19.70 27.98
CA ASP A 62 -0.78 -20.64 28.51
C ASP A 62 -1.82 -19.94 29.38
N LEU A 63 -1.38 -18.99 30.20
CA LEU A 63 -2.28 -18.14 30.99
C LEU A 63 -3.24 -17.39 30.05
N VAL A 64 -2.73 -16.70 29.03
CA VAL A 64 -3.58 -15.98 28.06
C VAL A 64 -4.55 -16.91 27.36
N ALA A 65 -4.11 -18.09 26.92
CA ALA A 65 -4.96 -19.08 26.29
C ALA A 65 -6.06 -19.59 27.25
N SER A 66 -5.73 -19.80 28.53
CA SER A 66 -6.69 -20.25 29.55
C SER A 66 -7.78 -19.22 29.83
N HIS A 67 -7.41 -17.94 29.95
CA HIS A 67 -8.37 -16.84 30.13
C HIS A 67 -9.25 -16.65 28.89
N LEU A 68 -8.66 -16.75 27.70
CA LEU A 68 -9.42 -16.65 26.46
C LEU A 68 -10.47 -17.77 26.32
N LYS A 69 -10.15 -19.01 26.73
CA LYS A 69 -11.10 -20.14 26.76
C LYS A 69 -12.28 -19.88 27.71
N ARG A 70 -12.08 -19.10 28.77
CA ARG A 70 -13.14 -18.64 29.69
C ARG A 70 -13.89 -17.41 29.19
N GLY A 71 -13.56 -16.90 28.00
CA GLY A 71 -14.19 -15.70 27.44
C GLY A 71 -13.60 -14.38 27.96
N GLU A 72 -12.45 -14.40 28.64
CA GLU A 72 -11.79 -13.20 29.13
C GLU A 72 -10.78 -12.67 28.09
N TRP A 73 -11.08 -11.52 27.50
CA TRP A 73 -10.32 -10.96 26.38
C TRP A 73 -9.17 -10.03 26.79
N THR A 74 -9.15 -9.55 28.03
CA THR A 74 -8.14 -8.60 28.52
C THR A 74 -6.70 -9.12 28.44
N PRO A 75 -6.41 -10.38 28.82
CA PRO A 75 -5.05 -10.93 28.65
C PRO A 75 -4.63 -11.03 27.18
N LEU A 76 -5.59 -11.37 26.30
CA LEU A 76 -5.35 -11.42 24.86
C LEU A 76 -5.07 -10.02 24.29
N LEU A 77 -5.82 -9.00 24.71
CA LEU A 77 -5.58 -7.60 24.33
C LEU A 77 -4.15 -7.19 24.69
N THR A 78 -3.74 -7.42 25.94
CA THR A 78 -2.39 -7.10 26.42
C THR A 78 -1.32 -7.78 25.56
N MET A 79 -1.47 -9.08 25.31
CA MET A 79 -0.50 -9.83 24.50
C MET A 79 -0.48 -9.36 23.04
N TRP A 80 -1.64 -9.03 22.46
CA TRP A 80 -1.70 -8.52 21.08
C TRP A 80 -1.10 -7.11 20.95
N LEU A 81 -1.31 -6.24 21.94
CA LEU A 81 -0.67 -4.92 21.99
C LEU A 81 0.87 -5.04 22.06
N GLY A 82 1.40 -6.03 22.77
CA GLY A 82 2.83 -6.35 22.77
C GLY A 82 3.30 -7.03 21.49
N ASP A 83 2.94 -8.31 21.30
CA ASP A 83 3.50 -9.25 20.32
C ASP A 83 2.60 -9.46 19.07
N GLY A 84 1.44 -8.80 19.02
CA GLY A 84 0.50 -8.90 17.91
C GLY A 84 1.02 -8.26 16.62
N GLN A 85 0.74 -8.91 15.49
CA GLN A 85 0.96 -8.36 14.16
C GLN A 85 -0.24 -7.51 13.73
N ALA A 86 0.03 -6.25 13.46
CA ALA A 86 -1.00 -5.28 13.12
C ALA A 86 -0.74 -4.72 11.71
N LYS A 87 -1.52 -5.19 10.72
CA LYS A 87 -1.38 -4.77 9.31
C LYS A 87 -2.49 -3.80 8.94
N ARG A 88 -2.20 -2.49 8.97
CA ARG A 88 -3.13 -1.42 8.58
C ARG A 88 -3.86 -1.70 7.27
N ARG A 89 -3.13 -2.09 6.22
CA ARG A 89 -3.70 -2.38 4.89
C ARG A 89 -4.80 -3.44 4.93
N LYS A 90 -4.64 -4.47 5.78
CA LYS A 90 -5.62 -5.55 5.93
C LYS A 90 -6.88 -5.08 6.63
N VAL A 91 -6.74 -4.30 7.71
CA VAL A 91 -7.87 -3.70 8.43
C VAL A 91 -8.67 -2.77 7.50
N LEU A 92 -7.99 -1.95 6.70
CA LEU A 92 -8.63 -1.06 5.72
C LEU A 92 -9.29 -1.82 4.55
N SER A 93 -8.92 -3.07 4.30
CA SER A 93 -9.54 -3.94 3.29
C SER A 93 -10.52 -4.96 3.88
N SER A 94 -11.02 -4.72 5.11
CA SER A 94 -11.93 -5.63 5.83
C SER A 94 -11.36 -7.04 6.09
N GLU A 95 -10.04 -7.22 6.00
CA GLU A 95 -9.39 -8.51 6.31
C GLU A 95 -8.96 -8.53 7.77
N TYR A 96 -9.87 -8.98 8.64
CA TYR A 96 -9.69 -8.97 10.10
C TYR A 96 -9.08 -10.28 10.61
N LYS A 97 -7.81 -10.22 11.05
CA LYS A 97 -7.07 -11.36 11.60
C LYS A 97 -6.25 -10.93 12.80
N LEU A 98 -6.49 -11.55 13.96
CA LEU A 98 -5.67 -11.40 15.16
C LEU A 98 -4.54 -12.42 15.13
N MET A 99 -3.36 -11.92 14.77
CA MET A 99 -2.14 -12.71 14.65
C MET A 99 -1.17 -12.33 15.76
N ILE A 100 -0.56 -13.31 16.42
CA ILE A 100 0.46 -13.09 17.46
C ILE A 100 1.72 -13.89 17.12
N ALA A 101 2.89 -13.28 17.34
CA ALA A 101 4.17 -13.95 17.19
C ALA A 101 4.48 -14.78 18.45
N ALA A 102 4.72 -16.08 18.29
CA ALA A 102 5.03 -17.00 19.37
C ALA A 102 5.99 -18.08 18.88
N LYS A 103 6.87 -18.59 19.77
CA LYS A 103 7.78 -19.69 19.44
C LYS A 103 7.00 -20.98 19.18
N GLU A 104 5.96 -21.21 19.98
CA GLU A 104 5.07 -22.35 19.91
C GLU A 104 3.64 -21.87 19.61
N PRO A 105 3.34 -21.52 18.34
CA PRO A 105 2.08 -20.86 18.00
C PRO A 105 0.84 -21.71 18.27
N TRP A 106 0.96 -23.04 18.28
CA TRP A 106 -0.14 -23.97 18.55
C TRP A 106 -0.69 -23.88 19.98
N ARG A 107 0.08 -23.35 20.94
CA ARG A 107 -0.38 -23.13 22.32
C ARG A 107 -1.49 -22.08 22.44
N LEU A 108 -1.55 -21.17 21.46
CA LEU A 108 -2.43 -20.01 21.50
C LEU A 108 -3.55 -20.07 20.45
N GLY A 109 -3.31 -20.67 19.30
CA GLY A 109 -4.28 -20.72 18.21
C GLY A 109 -3.78 -21.51 17.01
N LYS A 110 -4.42 -21.31 15.85
CA LYS A 110 -4.05 -22.01 14.62
C LYS A 110 -2.68 -21.55 14.15
N SER A 111 -1.75 -22.48 13.97
CA SER A 111 -0.43 -22.20 13.39
C SER A 111 -0.55 -21.81 11.91
N ILE A 112 -0.06 -20.63 11.53
CA ILE A 112 0.02 -20.15 10.13
C ILE A 112 1.49 -19.94 9.73
N GLY A 113 2.36 -20.82 10.21
CA GLY A 113 3.80 -20.84 9.96
C GLY A 113 4.60 -20.98 11.24
N ALA A 114 5.92 -21.07 11.11
CA ALA A 114 6.83 -21.50 12.19
C ALA A 114 6.72 -20.70 13.50
N ARG A 115 6.29 -19.43 13.47
CA ARG A 115 6.23 -18.56 14.66
C ARG A 115 5.00 -17.66 14.74
N LYS A 116 3.87 -18.09 14.15
CA LYS A 116 2.67 -17.23 14.03
C LYS A 116 1.41 -17.99 14.38
N ALA A 117 0.72 -17.51 15.41
CA ALA A 117 -0.60 -18.00 15.79
C ALA A 117 -1.69 -17.07 15.22
N LEU A 118 -2.66 -17.64 14.52
CA LEU A 118 -3.95 -17.00 14.29
C LEU A 118 -4.87 -17.33 15.46
N VAL A 119 -5.20 -16.31 16.23
CA VAL A 119 -5.98 -16.46 17.47
C VAL A 119 -7.47 -16.30 17.20
N ALA A 120 -7.84 -15.30 16.40
CA ALA A 120 -9.22 -15.08 15.99
C ALA A 120 -9.32 -14.32 14.67
N THR A 121 -10.50 -14.37 14.04
CA THR A 121 -10.82 -13.70 12.78
C THR A 121 -12.12 -12.92 12.91
N GLY A 122 -12.35 -12.02 11.97
CA GLY A 122 -13.62 -11.30 11.87
C GLY A 122 -13.66 -10.03 12.73
N ARG A 123 -14.67 -9.20 12.46
CA ARG A 123 -14.87 -7.90 13.12
C ARG A 123 -15.16 -8.06 14.61
N GLU A 124 -15.95 -9.07 14.97
CA GLU A 124 -16.35 -9.38 16.35
C GLU A 124 -15.15 -9.53 17.29
N ALA A 125 -14.06 -10.15 16.82
CA ALA A 125 -12.84 -10.28 17.62
C ALA A 125 -12.23 -8.91 17.98
N PHE A 126 -12.29 -7.94 17.07
CA PHE A 126 -11.82 -6.58 17.33
C PHE A 126 -12.79 -5.79 18.22
N VAL A 127 -14.11 -6.07 18.14
CA VAL A 127 -15.10 -5.51 19.07
C VAL A 127 -14.81 -5.97 20.49
N LYS A 128 -14.62 -7.28 20.70
CA LYS A 128 -14.27 -7.84 22.02
C LYS A 128 -12.95 -7.28 22.56
N LEU A 129 -11.95 -7.06 21.71
CA LEU A 129 -10.71 -6.37 22.11
C LEU A 129 -10.96 -4.90 22.52
N ARG A 130 -11.86 -4.20 21.83
CA ARG A 130 -12.20 -2.81 22.16
C ARG A 130 -12.95 -2.73 23.49
N GLU A 131 -13.89 -3.63 23.72
CA GLU A 131 -14.64 -3.75 24.98
C GLU A 131 -13.71 -4.10 26.14
N ALA A 132 -12.83 -5.09 25.95
CA ALA A 132 -11.85 -5.52 26.96
C ALA A 132 -10.85 -4.44 27.36
N ALA A 133 -10.63 -3.42 26.52
CA ALA A 133 -9.79 -2.29 26.87
C ALA A 133 -10.41 -1.44 27.99
N GLY A 134 -11.75 -1.36 28.08
CA GLY A 134 -12.45 -0.57 29.08
C GLY A 134 -11.86 0.83 29.27
N ILE A 135 -11.59 1.21 30.51
CA ILE A 135 -10.97 2.49 30.88
C ILE A 135 -9.59 2.72 30.25
N TYR A 136 -8.84 1.65 29.97
CA TYR A 136 -7.51 1.74 29.35
C TYR A 136 -7.59 2.17 27.89
N GLY A 137 -8.76 2.08 27.24
CA GLY A 137 -8.98 2.63 25.90
C GLY A 137 -8.67 4.13 25.83
N GLY A 138 -9.10 4.90 26.84
CA GLY A 138 -8.82 6.34 26.94
C GLY A 138 -7.32 6.63 27.11
N LEU A 139 -6.61 5.81 27.88
CA LEU A 139 -5.15 5.91 28.00
C LEU A 139 -4.46 5.62 26.66
N LEU A 140 -4.89 4.58 25.94
CA LEU A 140 -4.34 4.24 24.63
C LEU A 140 -4.61 5.32 23.57
N ASP A 141 -5.72 6.05 23.70
CA ASP A 141 -6.04 7.22 22.90
C ASP A 141 -5.09 8.38 23.17
N SER A 142 -4.89 8.74 24.45
CA SER A 142 -3.96 9.79 24.86
C SER A 142 -2.52 9.50 24.41
N LEU A 143 -2.11 8.23 24.52
CA LEU A 143 -0.79 7.76 24.09
C LEU A 143 -0.67 7.57 22.57
N LYS A 144 -1.76 7.74 21.80
CA LYS A 144 -1.81 7.55 20.35
C LYS A 144 -1.25 6.19 19.92
N ALA A 145 -1.61 5.13 20.64
CA ALA A 145 -1.09 3.79 20.39
C ALA A 145 -1.52 3.29 19.00
N HIS A 146 -0.55 3.04 18.11
CA HIS A 146 -0.85 2.71 16.71
C HIS A 146 -1.69 1.43 16.55
N LYS A 147 -1.46 0.41 17.40
CA LYS A 147 -2.26 -0.82 17.40
C LYS A 147 -3.69 -0.59 17.88
N TRP A 148 -3.88 0.33 18.84
CA TRP A 148 -5.20 0.73 19.30
C TRP A 148 -6.01 1.44 18.22
N ILE A 149 -5.35 2.32 17.44
CA ILE A 149 -5.97 2.96 16.28
C ILE A 149 -6.51 1.90 15.31
N TYR A 150 -5.78 0.80 15.08
CA TYR A 150 -6.25 -0.27 14.20
C TYR A 150 -7.45 -1.03 14.77
N ILE A 151 -7.56 -1.19 16.09
CA ILE A 151 -8.76 -1.74 16.73
C ILE A 151 -9.96 -0.80 16.51
N LYS A 152 -9.77 0.51 16.67
CA LYS A 152 -10.82 1.50 16.37
C LYS A 152 -11.25 1.47 14.90
N LEU A 153 -10.29 1.44 13.97
CA LEU A 153 -10.58 1.32 12.54
C LEU A 153 -11.27 0.00 12.18
N ALA A 154 -11.00 -1.09 12.91
CA ALA A 154 -11.68 -2.36 12.67
C ALA A 154 -13.13 -2.37 13.14
N THR A 155 -13.46 -1.54 14.14
CA THR A 155 -14.77 -1.55 14.82
C THR A 155 -15.69 -0.42 14.39
N ASP A 156 -15.15 0.66 13.83
CA ASP A 156 -15.89 1.84 13.40
C ASP A 156 -15.74 2.07 11.88
N ASP A 157 -16.84 1.84 11.16
CA ASP A 157 -16.88 1.93 9.70
C ASP A 157 -16.71 3.36 9.21
N VAL A 158 -17.27 4.34 9.92
CA VAL A 158 -17.17 5.76 9.54
C VAL A 158 -15.72 6.22 9.69
N LEU A 159 -15.08 5.92 10.83
CA LEU A 159 -13.67 6.20 11.06
C LEU A 159 -12.79 5.49 10.03
N ARG A 160 -13.11 4.23 9.70
CA ARG A 160 -12.37 3.45 8.71
C ARG A 160 -12.43 4.07 7.32
N VAL A 161 -13.62 4.44 6.85
CA VAL A 161 -13.83 5.05 5.53
C VAL A 161 -13.19 6.43 5.49
N ALA A 162 -13.43 7.28 6.49
CA ALA A 162 -12.80 8.61 6.57
C ALA A 162 -11.27 8.52 6.59
N HIS A 163 -10.72 7.59 7.36
CA HIS A 163 -9.27 7.37 7.41
C HIS A 163 -8.72 6.82 6.10
N LYS A 164 -9.47 5.93 5.41
CA LYS A 164 -9.11 5.43 4.08
C LYS A 164 -9.06 6.57 3.07
N LEU A 165 -10.09 7.41 3.01
CA LEU A 165 -10.14 8.60 2.14
C LEU A 165 -8.97 9.56 2.42
N LYS A 166 -8.64 9.81 3.70
CA LYS A 166 -7.51 10.67 4.09
C LYS A 166 -6.15 10.07 3.70
N THR A 167 -6.03 8.75 3.72
CA THR A 167 -4.80 8.04 3.34
C THR A 167 -4.65 7.91 1.82
N GLU A 168 -5.77 7.81 1.12
CA GLU A 168 -5.87 7.67 -0.33
C GLU A 168 -5.77 9.01 -1.07
N LYS A 169 -5.37 10.10 -0.39
CA LYS A 169 -4.93 11.33 -1.07
C LYS A 169 -4.03 10.93 -2.23
N ARG A 170 -4.39 11.38 -3.44
CA ARG A 170 -3.61 11.00 -4.62
C ARG A 170 -2.20 11.53 -4.43
N SER A 171 -1.21 10.82 -4.94
CA SER A 171 0.18 11.26 -4.77
C SER A 171 0.42 12.66 -5.37
N ILE A 172 -0.37 13.04 -6.39
CA ILE A 172 -0.43 14.42 -6.88
C ILE A 172 -0.90 15.43 -5.81
N ASP A 173 -1.89 15.11 -4.98
CA ASP A 173 -2.41 16.01 -3.95
C ASP A 173 -1.37 16.25 -2.85
N ILE A 174 -0.65 15.19 -2.47
CA ILE A 174 0.46 15.26 -1.51
C ILE A 174 1.58 16.16 -2.06
N LEU A 175 1.92 16.02 -3.35
CA LEU A 175 2.93 16.87 -3.99
C LEU A 175 2.47 18.33 -4.07
N ARG A 176 1.19 18.60 -4.34
CA ARG A 176 0.65 19.97 -4.33
C ARG A 176 0.73 20.62 -2.96
N GLU A 177 0.40 19.89 -1.90
CA GLU A 177 0.48 20.39 -0.53
C GLU A 177 1.93 20.72 -0.13
N ALA A 178 2.88 19.87 -0.53
CA ALA A 178 4.29 20.06 -0.21
C ALA A 178 4.97 21.19 -1.01
N TYR A 179 4.51 21.46 -2.25
CA TYR A 179 5.19 22.36 -3.20
C TYR A 179 4.26 23.48 -3.70
N ARG A 180 3.52 24.15 -2.80
CA ARG A 180 2.58 25.26 -3.10
C ARG A 180 3.00 26.07 -4.35
N GLN A 181 2.19 25.94 -5.41
CA GLN A 181 2.21 26.63 -6.71
C GLN A 181 3.53 27.30 -7.13
N ASN A 182 4.35 26.57 -7.89
CA ASN A 182 5.36 27.17 -8.77
C ASN A 182 4.77 27.29 -10.18
N ASN A 183 4.70 28.52 -10.69
CA ASN A 183 4.32 28.87 -12.06
C ASN A 183 5.46 28.54 -13.03
N GLY A 184 5.82 27.27 -13.13
CA GLY A 184 6.81 26.81 -14.10
C GLY A 184 6.24 26.91 -15.51
N GLU A 185 6.73 27.88 -16.28
CA GLU A 185 6.41 28.07 -17.69
C GLU A 185 6.73 26.78 -18.47
N ILE A 186 5.74 26.27 -19.21
CA ILE A 186 5.84 25.02 -19.96
C ILE A 186 6.48 25.34 -21.31
N THR A 187 7.71 24.87 -21.54
CA THR A 187 8.28 24.86 -22.89
C THR A 187 7.51 23.83 -23.73
N THR A 188 6.81 24.29 -24.76
CA THR A 188 6.20 23.44 -25.78
C THR A 188 7.31 22.67 -26.51
N VAL A 189 7.38 21.36 -26.25
CA VAL A 189 8.29 20.47 -26.98
C VAL A 189 7.71 20.23 -28.37
N SER A 190 8.53 20.45 -29.40
CA SER A 190 8.20 20.25 -30.80
C SER A 190 7.77 18.81 -31.10
N HIS A 191 6.94 18.64 -32.13
CA HIS A 191 6.33 17.39 -32.59
C HIS A 191 7.30 16.25 -32.98
N THR A 192 8.61 16.45 -32.85
CA THR A 192 9.67 15.54 -33.29
C THR A 192 9.97 14.38 -32.32
N GLU A 193 9.47 14.39 -31.07
CA GLU A 193 9.63 13.27 -30.12
C GLU A 193 8.52 12.21 -30.21
N ALA A 194 7.42 12.48 -30.94
CA ALA A 194 6.26 11.60 -31.04
C ALA A 194 6.46 10.38 -31.97
N ASP A 195 7.55 10.34 -32.74
CA ASP A 195 7.84 9.26 -33.70
C ASP A 195 8.54 8.04 -33.08
N LYS A 196 8.76 8.03 -31.76
CA LYS A 196 9.36 6.87 -31.07
C LYS A 196 8.30 5.77 -30.83
N PRO A 197 8.61 4.48 -31.09
CA PRO A 197 7.70 3.37 -30.81
C PRO A 197 7.23 3.39 -29.36
N GLY A 198 5.90 3.43 -29.17
CA GLY A 198 5.27 3.51 -27.85
C GLY A 198 5.15 4.92 -27.27
N ALA A 199 5.39 5.98 -28.03
CA ALA A 199 4.99 7.34 -27.67
C ALA A 199 3.56 7.65 -28.13
N VAL A 200 2.85 8.48 -27.38
CA VAL A 200 1.52 9.01 -27.70
C VAL A 200 1.45 10.46 -27.26
N ALA A 201 0.96 11.34 -28.14
CA ALA A 201 0.67 12.72 -27.79
C ALA A 201 -0.73 12.80 -27.15
N VAL A 202 -0.81 13.23 -25.90
CA VAL A 202 -2.07 13.40 -25.17
C VAL A 202 -2.17 14.84 -24.70
N ALA A 203 -3.17 15.58 -25.20
CA ALA A 203 -3.36 17.00 -24.90
C ALA A 203 -2.06 17.82 -25.10
N GLY A 204 -1.30 17.53 -26.16
CA GLY A 204 -0.02 18.19 -26.45
C GLY A 204 1.08 17.90 -25.42
N VAL A 205 1.03 16.73 -24.76
CA VAL A 205 2.09 16.18 -23.91
C VAL A 205 2.51 14.84 -24.50
N VAL A 206 3.81 14.67 -24.80
CA VAL A 206 4.34 13.37 -25.22
C VAL A 206 4.42 12.45 -24.00
N MET A 207 3.75 11.30 -24.08
CA MET A 207 3.71 10.27 -23.06
C MET A 207 4.13 8.92 -23.65
N HIS A 208 4.74 8.06 -22.84
CA HIS A 208 5.16 6.72 -23.22
C HIS A 208 4.20 5.67 -22.68
N LEU A 209 3.74 4.78 -23.56
CA LEU A 209 2.87 3.66 -23.25
C LEU A 209 3.66 2.54 -22.53
N GLU A 210 3.07 2.01 -21.47
CA GLU A 210 3.66 0.91 -20.69
C GLU A 210 2.60 -0.09 -20.28
N LEU A 211 2.91 -1.39 -20.44
CA LEU A 211 2.10 -2.48 -19.92
C LEU A 211 2.49 -2.78 -18.47
N VAL A 212 1.52 -2.75 -17.57
CA VAL A 212 1.71 -3.01 -16.14
C VAL A 212 1.14 -4.37 -15.77
N SER A 213 1.99 -5.21 -15.18
CA SER A 213 1.64 -6.55 -14.70
C SER A 213 0.86 -6.51 -13.36
N GLY A 214 -0.40 -6.09 -13.45
CA GLY A 214 -1.36 -6.12 -12.33
C GLY A 214 -2.27 -7.35 -12.32
N ARG A 215 -3.23 -7.38 -11.39
CA ARG A 215 -4.31 -8.39 -11.34
C ARG A 215 -5.24 -8.18 -12.55
N GLY A 216 -4.86 -8.76 -13.70
CA GLY A 216 -5.59 -8.66 -14.96
C GLY A 216 -4.91 -7.86 -16.07
N GLY A 217 -3.75 -7.25 -15.82
CA GLY A 217 -3.01 -6.41 -16.78
C GLY A 217 -3.65 -5.04 -17.02
N SER A 218 -2.83 -4.01 -17.30
CA SER A 218 -3.31 -2.65 -17.64
C SER A 218 -2.33 -1.96 -18.57
N LEU A 219 -2.82 -1.00 -19.35
CA LEU A 219 -2.01 -0.02 -20.10
C LEU A 219 -2.00 1.32 -19.36
N ILE A 220 -0.87 1.99 -19.30
CA ILE A 220 -0.76 3.38 -18.81
C ILE A 220 0.11 4.20 -19.76
N ALA A 221 -0.10 5.51 -19.78
CA ALA A 221 0.78 6.46 -20.46
C ALA A 221 1.53 7.29 -19.42
N LYS A 222 2.85 7.39 -19.54
CA LYS A 222 3.76 8.04 -18.59
C LYS A 222 4.53 9.18 -19.23
N HIS A 223 4.66 10.29 -18.52
CA HIS A 223 5.57 11.38 -18.83
C HIS A 223 6.58 11.52 -17.68
N PHE A 224 7.86 11.64 -18.02
CA PHE A 224 8.95 11.73 -17.06
C PHE A 224 9.54 13.13 -17.03
N THR A 225 9.77 13.67 -15.85
CA THR A 225 10.47 14.95 -15.67
C THR A 225 11.28 14.91 -14.37
N ARG A 226 12.42 15.60 -14.32
CA ARG A 226 13.20 15.75 -13.08
C ARG A 226 12.64 16.84 -12.15
N ASP A 227 11.86 17.75 -12.72
CA ASP A 227 11.33 18.91 -12.00
C ASP A 227 9.89 18.69 -11.55
N VAL A 228 9.63 18.97 -10.27
CA VAL A 228 8.31 18.79 -9.66
C VAL A 228 7.29 19.82 -10.17
N GLY A 229 7.73 21.06 -10.45
CA GLY A 229 6.88 22.11 -11.01
C GLY A 229 6.36 21.73 -12.39
N LYS A 230 7.26 21.28 -13.28
CA LYS A 230 6.92 20.74 -14.60
C LYS A 230 5.99 19.53 -14.49
N ALA A 231 6.20 18.64 -13.52
CA ALA A 231 5.32 17.48 -13.32
C ALA A 231 3.89 17.91 -12.97
N LEU A 232 3.75 18.90 -12.08
CA LEU A 232 2.45 19.43 -11.68
C LEU A 232 1.79 20.20 -12.82
N ALA A 233 2.53 21.03 -13.56
CA ALA A 233 2.03 21.77 -14.71
C ALA A 233 1.53 20.83 -15.83
N THR A 234 2.29 19.77 -16.13
CA THR A 234 1.85 18.71 -17.05
C THR A 234 0.57 18.04 -16.56
N ALA A 235 0.46 17.77 -15.26
CA ALA A 235 -0.76 17.20 -14.70
C ALA A 235 -1.95 18.18 -14.76
N ASP A 236 -1.75 19.47 -14.56
CA ASP A 236 -2.81 20.48 -14.72
C ASP A 236 -3.29 20.57 -16.18
N LYS A 237 -2.37 20.53 -17.15
CA LYS A 237 -2.72 20.48 -18.58
C LYS A 237 -3.57 19.26 -18.93
N LEU A 238 -3.18 18.07 -18.46
CA LEU A 238 -3.95 16.84 -18.65
C LEU A 238 -5.33 16.91 -17.96
N LYS A 239 -5.40 17.53 -16.78
CA LYS A 239 -6.65 17.73 -16.04
C LYS A 239 -7.60 18.70 -16.76
N ALA A 240 -7.06 19.78 -17.35
CA ALA A 240 -7.82 20.72 -18.17
C ALA A 240 -8.44 20.05 -19.41
N ALA A 241 -7.79 19.00 -19.93
CA ALA A 241 -8.34 18.13 -20.99
C ALA A 241 -9.36 17.09 -20.47
N GLY A 242 -9.80 17.19 -19.21
CA GLY A 242 -10.80 16.29 -18.62
C GLY A 242 -10.28 14.91 -18.19
N LEU A 243 -8.95 14.74 -18.12
CA LEU A 243 -8.30 13.48 -17.73
C LEU A 243 -8.01 13.44 -16.22
N ARG A 244 -7.64 12.27 -15.70
CA ARG A 244 -7.37 12.04 -14.27
C ARG A 244 -5.90 11.64 -14.04
N PRO A 245 -4.94 12.56 -14.26
CA PRO A 245 -3.53 12.26 -14.06
C PRO A 245 -3.18 12.01 -12.59
N ASN A 246 -2.10 11.28 -12.38
CA ASN A 246 -1.45 11.13 -11.09
C ASN A 246 0.05 11.36 -11.23
N VAL A 247 0.70 11.82 -10.15
CA VAL A 247 2.14 12.13 -10.14
C VAL A 247 2.81 11.33 -9.03
N VAL A 248 3.83 10.54 -9.37
CA VAL A 248 4.60 9.74 -8.41
C VAL A 248 6.08 10.02 -8.54
N ARG A 249 6.82 9.94 -7.44
CA ARG A 249 8.28 10.02 -7.46
C ARG A 249 8.86 8.66 -7.83
N SER A 250 9.74 8.61 -8.82
CA SER A 250 10.48 7.43 -9.26
C SER A 250 11.96 7.78 -9.35
N ASN A 251 12.74 7.37 -8.35
CA ASN A 251 14.16 7.71 -8.22
C ASN A 251 14.42 9.22 -8.30
N ALA A 252 15.19 9.66 -9.30
CA ALA A 252 15.52 11.06 -9.57
C ALA A 252 14.45 11.79 -10.42
N ASN A 253 13.39 11.11 -10.85
CA ASN A 253 12.34 11.66 -11.71
C ASN A 253 10.98 11.68 -10.99
N TYR A 254 10.09 12.54 -11.48
CA TYR A 254 8.65 12.52 -11.28
C TYR A 254 7.99 11.93 -12.52
N VAL A 255 7.04 11.02 -12.29
CA VAL A 255 6.28 10.33 -13.34
C VAL A 255 4.85 10.82 -13.26
N VAL A 256 4.42 11.56 -14.28
CA VAL A 256 3.01 11.91 -14.50
C VAL A 256 2.39 10.80 -15.33
N TYR A 257 1.31 10.20 -14.90
CA TYR A 257 0.66 9.14 -15.68
C TYR A 257 -0.85 9.25 -15.69
N ILE A 258 -1.45 8.74 -16.77
CA ILE A 258 -2.89 8.54 -16.92
C ILE A 258 -3.20 7.06 -17.06
N ALA A 259 -4.37 6.65 -16.56
CA ALA A 259 -4.78 5.26 -16.55
C ALA A 259 -5.39 4.82 -17.89
N MET A 260 -5.53 3.50 -18.07
CA MET A 260 -6.16 2.90 -19.25
C MET A 260 -7.54 3.49 -19.55
N SER A 261 -8.36 3.75 -18.52
CA SER A 261 -9.70 4.35 -18.70
C SER A 261 -9.67 5.70 -19.42
N ASP A 262 -8.69 6.54 -19.07
CA ASP A 262 -8.54 7.86 -19.70
C ASP A 262 -8.01 7.71 -21.13
N LEU A 263 -7.10 6.76 -21.36
CA LEU A 263 -6.60 6.43 -22.71
C LEU A 263 -7.69 5.90 -23.63
N LEU A 264 -8.59 5.04 -23.12
CA LEU A 264 -9.72 4.52 -23.89
C LEU A 264 -10.70 5.65 -24.25
N LYS A 265 -11.03 6.50 -23.28
CA LYS A 265 -11.89 7.68 -23.50
C LYS A 265 -11.31 8.63 -24.55
N LEU A 266 -9.99 8.83 -24.54
CA LEU A 266 -9.31 9.60 -25.59
C LEU A 266 -9.36 8.90 -26.93
N ALA A 267 -9.06 7.60 -26.97
CA ALA A 267 -9.09 6.81 -28.19
C ALA A 267 -10.48 6.76 -28.83
N GLU A 268 -11.58 6.96 -28.10
CA GLU A 268 -12.93 7.09 -28.67
C GLU A 268 -13.08 8.32 -29.56
N GLY A 269 -12.46 9.46 -29.20
CA GLY A 269 -12.56 10.73 -29.92
C GLY A 269 -11.34 11.12 -30.77
N ASP A 270 -10.18 10.53 -30.51
CA ASP A 270 -8.90 10.88 -31.16
C ASP A 270 -8.33 9.66 -31.90
N GLU A 271 -8.36 9.72 -33.24
CA GLU A 271 -7.88 8.65 -34.11
C GLU A 271 -6.37 8.43 -33.99
N ALA A 272 -5.58 9.49 -33.76
CA ALA A 272 -4.14 9.39 -33.63
C ALA A 272 -3.77 8.63 -32.34
N VAL A 273 -4.44 8.94 -31.23
CA VAL A 273 -4.28 8.21 -29.96
C VAL A 273 -4.70 6.75 -30.13
N ARG A 274 -5.85 6.49 -30.76
CA ARG A 274 -6.34 5.13 -31.03
C ARG A 274 -5.32 4.31 -31.84
N ARG A 275 -4.78 4.90 -32.91
CA ARG A 275 -3.77 4.27 -33.79
C ARG A 275 -2.46 4.00 -33.06
N ALA A 276 -1.95 4.97 -32.29
CA ALA A 276 -0.72 4.81 -31.52
C ALA A 276 -0.83 3.66 -30.49
N VAL A 277 -1.96 3.59 -29.77
CA VAL A 277 -2.23 2.51 -28.81
C VAL A 277 -2.32 1.16 -29.51
N ALA A 278 -3.06 1.07 -30.62
CA ALA A 278 -3.21 -0.18 -31.37
C ALA A 278 -1.86 -0.69 -31.91
N LEU A 279 -1.03 0.19 -32.48
CA LEU A 279 0.30 -0.15 -32.98
C LEU A 279 1.23 -0.63 -31.87
N TYR A 280 1.23 0.06 -30.72
CA TYR A 280 2.01 -0.37 -29.56
C TYR A 280 1.59 -1.74 -29.05
N LEU A 281 0.28 -2.00 -28.93
CA LEU A 281 -0.22 -3.30 -28.48
C LEU A 281 0.14 -4.42 -29.48
N ALA A 282 0.00 -4.16 -30.79
CA ALA A 282 0.39 -5.10 -31.83
C ALA A 282 1.90 -5.45 -31.79
N ASP A 283 2.76 -4.45 -31.57
CA ASP A 283 4.18 -4.69 -31.32
C ASP A 283 4.39 -5.58 -30.09
N LYS A 284 3.68 -5.33 -28.98
CA LYS A 284 3.82 -6.14 -27.76
C LYS A 284 3.30 -7.57 -27.89
N VAL A 285 2.32 -7.83 -28.75
CA VAL A 285 1.90 -9.20 -29.09
C VAL A 285 3.00 -9.92 -29.87
N LYS A 286 3.65 -9.25 -30.82
CA LYS A 286 4.68 -9.86 -31.67
C LYS A 286 6.02 -10.04 -30.93
N ASN A 287 6.49 -8.99 -30.26
CA ASN A 287 7.86 -8.85 -29.78
C ASN A 287 7.97 -8.80 -28.25
N GLY A 288 6.85 -8.72 -27.52
CA GLY A 288 6.86 -8.60 -26.05
C GLY A 288 7.25 -9.88 -25.33
N THR A 289 7.51 -9.77 -24.02
CA THR A 289 7.69 -10.93 -23.13
C THR A 289 6.38 -11.73 -23.03
N PRO A 290 6.40 -13.02 -22.59
CA PRO A 290 5.19 -13.83 -22.48
C PRO A 290 4.05 -13.13 -21.73
N ARG A 291 4.39 -12.42 -20.64
CA ARG A 291 3.41 -11.66 -19.86
C ARG A 291 2.90 -10.41 -20.58
N GLN A 292 3.74 -9.73 -21.35
CA GLN A 292 3.31 -8.58 -22.15
C GLN A 292 2.39 -9.01 -23.30
N ARG A 293 2.65 -10.14 -23.94
CA ARG A 293 1.80 -10.70 -25.01
C ARG A 293 0.40 -10.98 -24.49
N GLU A 294 0.30 -11.71 -23.37
CA GLU A 294 -0.97 -12.03 -22.73
C GLU A 294 -1.80 -10.76 -22.41
N ILE A 295 -1.16 -9.75 -21.83
CA ILE A 295 -1.84 -8.49 -21.49
C ILE A 295 -2.26 -7.75 -22.76
N ALA A 296 -1.37 -7.65 -23.76
CA ALA A 296 -1.64 -6.92 -25.00
C ALA A 296 -2.79 -7.56 -25.79
N GLU A 297 -2.79 -8.88 -25.95
CA GLU A 297 -3.88 -9.64 -26.59
C GLU A 297 -5.21 -9.40 -25.88
N LYS A 298 -5.21 -9.44 -24.55
CA LYS A 298 -6.41 -9.21 -23.76
C LYS A 298 -6.98 -7.81 -23.97
N ILE A 299 -6.11 -6.80 -24.04
CA ILE A 299 -6.54 -5.41 -24.28
C ILE A 299 -7.08 -5.23 -25.70
N LEU A 300 -6.42 -5.82 -26.72
CA LEU A 300 -6.85 -5.73 -28.11
C LEU A 300 -8.22 -6.39 -28.37
N LYS A 301 -8.57 -7.43 -27.61
CA LYS A 301 -9.89 -8.09 -27.65
C LYS A 301 -11.02 -7.24 -27.07
N THR A 302 -10.73 -6.06 -26.52
CA THR A 302 -11.76 -5.11 -26.09
C THR A 302 -12.37 -4.46 -27.35
N SER A 303 -13.69 -4.28 -27.37
CA SER A 303 -14.46 -3.85 -28.55
C SER A 303 -13.95 -2.59 -29.26
N LEU A 304 -13.29 -1.68 -28.52
CA LEU A 304 -12.72 -0.43 -29.04
C LEU A 304 -11.55 -0.61 -30.03
N PHE A 305 -10.85 -1.76 -30.00
CA PHE A 305 -9.69 -2.01 -30.87
C PHE A 305 -9.92 -3.17 -31.86
N SER A 306 -11.03 -3.90 -31.75
CA SER A 306 -11.26 -5.11 -32.55
C SER A 306 -11.60 -4.83 -34.01
N THR A 307 -12.15 -3.65 -34.35
CA THR A 307 -12.65 -3.35 -35.71
C THR A 307 -11.61 -2.73 -36.65
N ASN A 308 -10.66 -1.92 -36.13
CA ASN A 308 -9.70 -1.17 -36.96
C ASN A 308 -8.29 -1.80 -37.04
N VAL A 309 -8.00 -2.80 -36.21
CA VAL A 309 -6.72 -3.53 -36.27
C VAL A 309 -6.61 -4.30 -37.60
N PHE A 310 -7.72 -4.74 -38.19
CA PHE A 310 -7.68 -5.39 -39.51
C PHE A 310 -7.20 -4.47 -40.63
N GLN A 311 -7.60 -3.20 -40.69
CA GLN A 311 -7.22 -2.31 -41.80
C GLN A 311 -5.78 -1.78 -41.69
N CYS A 312 -5.23 -1.62 -40.46
CA CYS A 312 -3.90 -1.04 -40.23
C CYS A 312 -2.74 -2.06 -40.08
N LEU A 313 -3.03 -3.36 -40.01
CA LEU A 313 -1.99 -4.39 -39.87
C LEU A 313 -1.46 -4.87 -41.23
N SER A 314 -0.15 -5.11 -41.31
CA SER A 314 0.45 -5.85 -42.43
C SER A 314 -0.12 -7.27 -42.50
N ALA A 315 -0.13 -7.86 -43.71
CA ALA A 315 -0.72 -9.17 -43.98
C ALA A 315 -0.27 -10.27 -42.98
N SER A 316 0.98 -10.19 -42.50
CA SER A 316 1.55 -11.12 -41.52
C SER A 316 0.91 -11.06 -40.13
N LEU A 317 0.43 -9.89 -39.70
CA LEU A 317 -0.20 -9.70 -38.38
C LEU A 317 -1.70 -10.06 -38.38
N ARG A 318 -2.37 -10.00 -39.54
CA ARG A 318 -3.75 -10.50 -39.70
C ARG A 318 -3.84 -12.01 -39.47
N LEU A 319 -2.81 -12.76 -39.88
CA LEU A 319 -2.75 -14.22 -39.72
C LEU A 319 -2.67 -14.65 -38.24
N VAL A 320 -1.98 -13.87 -37.40
CA VAL A 320 -1.79 -14.18 -35.96
C VAL A 320 -3.08 -14.02 -35.16
N LEU A 321 -3.97 -13.09 -35.55
CA LEU A 321 -5.26 -12.88 -34.89
C LEU A 321 -6.34 -13.88 -35.33
N LEU A 322 -6.17 -14.55 -36.48
CA LEU A 322 -7.12 -15.50 -37.06
C LEU A 322 -6.75 -16.98 -36.86
N ALA A 323 -5.57 -17.30 -36.36
CA ALA A 323 -5.16 -18.68 -36.17
C ALA A 323 -6.03 -19.34 -35.06
N PRO A 324 -6.84 -20.39 -35.37
CA PRO A 324 -7.49 -21.16 -34.33
C PRO A 324 -6.43 -21.83 -33.47
N ARG A 325 -6.58 -21.74 -32.15
CA ARG A 325 -5.69 -22.42 -31.21
C ARG A 325 -5.81 -23.93 -31.47
N ALA A 326 -4.71 -24.54 -31.90
CA ALA A 326 -4.57 -25.99 -31.82
C ALA A 326 -4.70 -26.40 -30.34
N ALA A 327 -5.53 -27.41 -30.10
CA ALA A 327 -5.89 -27.95 -28.79
C ALA A 327 -4.69 -28.53 -28.05
#